data_AF-A0A956WI41-F1
#
_entry.id   AF-A0A956WI41-F1
#
_cell.length_a   1.000
_cell.length_b   1.000
_cell.length_c   1.000
_cell.angle_alpha   90.00
_cell.angle_beta   90.00
_cell.angle_gamma   90.00
#
_symmetry.space_group_name_H-M   'P 1'
#
loop_
_entity.id
_entity.type
_entity.pdbx_description
1 polymer ?
#
loop_
_entity_poly.entity_id
_entity_poly.type
_entity_poly.pdbx_seq_one_letter_code
_entity_poly.pdbx_strand_id
1 'polypeptide(L)'
;MVAEIDRAGLTLNRRALIRRLAAAGFAAPAIASILADGAWAQGAATPVAGEFASPFTIIPPADDPAAALASIGVKQPLIAHGGFNFGTPPSLVDGLDVANDAFFIRSHGPSAQLDDLSQYRLTIAGHVDNPLTLTLDDLKAMPQRTYQSFLECSGNGRGFFSPVAKGGQWRNDAIGNAEWTGVPLHDVLTRAGVKDGAIDVVSQGGDFAEMQRGLPIDTAMGVDTMLVLQMNGEDLPAPHGGPVRLFVPGWGGIASTKWLLGLTVLDHTFQGDFNVNNYLVIDALGTVVRPVRAMPVSSAIWTPGVDDEIKAGQVPITGYAWSGLGGIAKVEVSTDNGNTWNEAEITDNGGEHSWARFTYAWEAAPGPTGLLSRATDDRATSQPGQVAWNQLGYQYNAVQRVLVNVSA
;
A
#
# COMPACT_ATOMS: atom_id res chain seq x y z
N MET A 1 1.15 49.47 -6.96
CA MET A 1 0.85 49.22 -8.38
C MET A 1 1.69 48.02 -8.77
N VAL A 2 1.17 46.83 -8.46
CA VAL A 2 1.88 45.55 -8.56
C VAL A 2 1.70 45.06 -9.99
N ALA A 3 2.80 44.74 -10.67
CA ALA A 3 2.80 44.25 -12.03
C ALA A 3 2.05 42.91 -12.11
N GLU A 4 1.05 42.85 -12.98
CA GLU A 4 0.45 41.60 -13.46
C GLU A 4 1.54 40.77 -14.15
N ILE A 5 1.91 39.66 -13.53
CA ILE A 5 2.60 38.57 -14.22
C ILE A 5 1.52 37.67 -14.79
N ASP A 6 1.45 37.68 -16.11
CA ASP A 6 0.61 36.87 -16.98
C ASP A 6 0.70 35.37 -16.61
N ARG A 7 -0.38 34.83 -16.01
CA ARG A 7 -0.51 33.42 -15.57
C ARG A 7 -0.99 32.52 -16.72
N ALA A 8 -0.26 32.52 -17.83
CA ALA A 8 -0.53 31.65 -18.96
C ALA A 8 0.66 30.71 -19.24
N GLY A 9 0.89 29.73 -18.37
CA GLY A 9 1.91 28.71 -18.62
C GLY A 9 1.95 27.62 -17.56
N LEU A 10 1.85 26.37 -18.00
CA LEU A 10 2.07 25.11 -17.24
C LEU A 10 0.91 24.64 -16.35
N THR A 11 -0.23 24.33 -16.97
CA THR A 11 -1.21 23.37 -16.42
C THR A 11 -0.98 21.99 -17.03
N LEU A 12 -0.70 20.97 -16.20
CA LEU A 12 -0.55 19.59 -16.65
C LEU A 12 -1.91 18.92 -16.83
N ASN A 13 -2.62 19.26 -17.90
CA ASN A 13 -3.79 18.51 -18.33
C ASN A 13 -3.38 17.20 -19.04
N ARG A 14 -4.33 16.28 -19.28
CA ARG A 14 -4.11 15.00 -20.00
C ARG A 14 -3.25 15.14 -21.27
N ARG A 15 -3.36 16.26 -22.00
CA ARG A 15 -2.55 16.51 -23.21
C ARG A 15 -1.09 16.88 -22.89
N ALA A 16 -0.85 17.62 -21.80
CA ALA A 16 0.49 17.93 -21.34
C ALA A 16 1.23 16.68 -20.82
N LEU A 17 0.52 15.77 -20.13
CA LEU A 17 1.08 14.48 -19.72
C LEU A 17 1.39 13.60 -20.92
N ILE A 18 0.47 13.47 -21.89
CA ILE A 18 0.73 12.76 -23.14
C ILE A 18 1.96 13.33 -23.85
N ARG A 19 2.10 14.66 -23.90
CA ARG A 19 3.28 15.32 -24.50
C ARG A 19 4.56 15.04 -23.73
N ARG A 20 4.55 15.05 -22.39
CA ARG A 20 5.72 14.73 -21.58
C ARG A 20 6.13 13.26 -21.70
N LEU A 21 5.16 12.34 -21.67
CA LEU A 21 5.42 10.92 -21.90
C LEU A 21 5.92 10.69 -23.33
N ALA A 22 5.31 11.30 -24.34
CA ALA A 22 5.82 11.21 -25.71
C ALA A 22 7.23 11.82 -25.86
N ALA A 23 7.52 12.95 -25.21
CA ALA A 23 8.84 13.58 -25.21
C ALA A 23 9.89 12.74 -24.44
N ALA A 24 9.45 11.97 -23.44
CA ALA A 24 10.25 10.97 -22.74
C ALA A 24 10.34 9.62 -23.49
N GLY A 25 9.87 9.55 -24.74
CA GLY A 25 10.05 8.39 -25.63
C GLY A 25 9.03 7.26 -25.47
N PHE A 26 7.93 7.47 -24.75
CA PHE A 26 6.92 6.44 -24.53
C PHE A 26 6.08 6.17 -25.80
N ALA A 27 5.78 4.89 -26.06
CA ALA A 27 4.89 4.48 -27.14
C ALA A 27 3.42 4.75 -26.80
N ALA A 28 2.58 4.95 -27.83
CA ALA A 28 1.16 5.25 -27.66
C ALA A 28 0.37 4.21 -26.81
N PRO A 29 0.62 2.88 -26.91
CA PRO A 29 -0.02 1.88 -26.05
C PRO A 29 0.36 2.03 -24.57
N ALA A 30 1.65 2.25 -24.27
CA ALA A 30 2.12 2.48 -22.90
C ALA A 30 1.51 3.76 -22.30
N ILE A 31 1.40 4.83 -23.08
CA ILE A 31 0.69 6.05 -22.69
C ILE A 31 -0.79 5.77 -22.42
N ALA A 32 -1.44 4.95 -23.25
CA ALA A 32 -2.84 4.58 -23.06
C ALA A 32 -3.07 3.74 -21.79
N SER A 33 -2.17 2.81 -21.49
CA SER A 33 -2.16 1.99 -20.26
C SER A 33 -2.02 2.87 -19.01
N ILE A 34 -1.02 3.77 -18.99
CA ILE A 34 -0.80 4.74 -17.90
C ILE A 34 -2.04 5.64 -17.67
N LEU A 35 -2.72 6.03 -18.75
CA LEU A 35 -3.93 6.84 -18.68
C LEU A 35 -5.17 6.03 -18.26
N ALA A 36 -5.25 4.75 -18.59
CA ALA A 36 -6.37 3.87 -18.25
C ALA A 36 -6.37 3.51 -16.77
N ASP A 37 -5.19 3.30 -16.18
CA ASP A 37 -5.00 3.06 -14.75
C ASP A 37 -4.94 4.35 -13.91
N GLY A 38 -5.11 5.50 -14.58
CA GLY A 38 -4.60 6.77 -14.10
C GLY A 38 -5.59 7.70 -13.43
N ALA A 39 -5.39 7.85 -12.12
CA ALA A 39 -5.61 9.11 -11.42
C ALA A 39 -4.73 10.29 -11.97
N TRP A 40 -3.94 10.04 -13.03
CA TRP A 40 -2.96 10.93 -13.67
C TRP A 40 -3.52 12.02 -14.58
N ALA A 41 -4.78 11.90 -14.98
CA ALA A 41 -5.44 12.92 -15.79
C ALA A 41 -6.04 14.01 -14.88
N GLN A 42 -5.20 14.78 -14.18
CA GLN A 42 -5.67 15.89 -13.35
C GLN A 42 -5.78 17.19 -14.15
N GLY A 43 -6.71 18.05 -13.72
CA GLY A 43 -6.94 19.39 -14.24
C GLY A 43 -6.67 20.43 -13.16
N ALA A 44 -5.98 21.50 -13.55
CA ALA A 44 -5.53 22.64 -12.72
C ALA A 44 -4.56 22.30 -11.57
N ALA A 45 -3.65 23.24 -11.29
CA ALA A 45 -2.45 23.05 -10.46
C ALA A 45 -2.75 22.56 -9.03
N THR A 46 -2.49 21.29 -8.78
CA THR A 46 -2.47 20.70 -7.44
C THR A 46 -1.37 21.36 -6.61
N PRO A 47 -1.63 21.79 -5.36
CA PRO A 47 -0.59 22.32 -4.49
C PRO A 47 0.49 21.26 -4.23
N VAL A 48 1.73 21.65 -4.49
CA VAL A 48 2.94 20.88 -4.18
C VAL A 48 3.56 21.53 -2.94
N ALA A 49 3.81 20.75 -1.87
CA ALA A 49 4.35 21.29 -0.62
C ALA A 49 5.81 21.77 -0.75
N GLY A 50 6.56 21.19 -1.69
CA GLY A 50 7.90 21.59 -2.11
C GLY A 50 8.31 20.85 -3.39
N GLU A 51 9.27 21.38 -4.15
CA GLU A 51 9.85 20.69 -5.31
C GLU A 51 11.27 20.21 -4.98
N PHE A 52 11.45 18.91 -4.80
CA PHE A 52 12.76 18.29 -4.68
C PHE A 52 13.27 17.78 -6.03
N ALA A 53 14.55 18.01 -6.32
CA ALA A 53 15.19 17.41 -7.49
C ALA A 53 15.34 15.89 -7.28
N SER A 54 14.79 15.10 -8.19
CA SER A 54 14.89 13.64 -8.13
C SER A 54 16.20 13.16 -8.77
N PRO A 55 17.08 12.44 -8.05
CA PRO A 55 18.22 11.76 -8.66
C PRO A 55 17.82 10.39 -9.24
N PHE A 56 16.56 9.99 -9.14
CA PHE A 56 16.12 8.66 -9.57
C PHE A 56 15.98 8.57 -11.09
N THR A 57 16.44 7.45 -11.63
CA THR A 57 16.14 7.01 -12.99
C THR A 57 14.74 6.42 -13.01
N ILE A 58 13.88 6.97 -13.86
CA ILE A 58 12.49 6.53 -14.03
C ILE A 58 12.43 5.35 -14.99
N ILE A 59 11.76 4.27 -14.57
CA ILE A 59 11.57 3.05 -15.37
C ILE A 59 10.11 3.00 -15.85
N PRO A 60 9.86 3.01 -17.18
CA PRO A 60 8.53 2.83 -17.76
C PRO A 60 7.92 1.45 -17.46
N PRO A 61 6.59 1.32 -17.30
CA PRO A 61 5.96 0.02 -17.39
C PRO A 61 6.08 -0.54 -18.82
N ALA A 62 6.23 -1.85 -18.92
CA ALA A 62 6.10 -2.57 -20.18
C ALA A 62 4.66 -3.10 -20.34
N ASP A 63 4.23 -3.30 -21.59
CA ASP A 63 2.90 -3.88 -21.87
C ASP A 63 2.84 -5.36 -21.48
N ASP A 64 3.96 -6.08 -21.61
CA ASP A 64 4.08 -7.48 -21.16
C ASP A 64 4.39 -7.55 -19.65
N PRO A 65 3.57 -8.23 -18.84
CA PRO A 65 3.77 -8.29 -17.39
C PRO A 65 5.11 -8.90 -16.96
N ALA A 66 5.61 -9.93 -17.67
CA ALA A 66 6.87 -10.56 -17.33
C ALA A 66 8.06 -9.64 -17.64
N ALA A 67 8.02 -8.94 -18.78
CA ALA A 67 9.00 -7.93 -19.13
C ALA A 67 8.99 -6.73 -18.15
N ALA A 68 7.81 -6.33 -17.67
CA ALA A 68 7.67 -5.29 -16.66
C ALA A 68 8.31 -5.72 -15.33
N LEU A 69 8.06 -6.94 -14.83
CA LEU A 69 8.72 -7.45 -13.63
C LEU A 69 10.24 -7.53 -13.79
N ALA A 70 10.71 -8.05 -14.94
CA ALA A 70 12.13 -8.16 -15.24
C ALA A 70 12.83 -6.79 -15.30
N SER A 71 12.16 -5.75 -15.83
CA SER A 71 12.76 -4.40 -15.93
C SER A 71 13.00 -3.72 -14.59
N ILE A 72 12.35 -4.20 -13.54
CA ILE A 72 12.52 -3.72 -12.15
C ILE A 72 13.20 -4.77 -11.26
N GLY A 73 13.79 -5.82 -11.86
CA GLY A 73 14.59 -6.83 -11.16
C GLY A 73 13.78 -7.88 -10.39
N VAL A 74 12.47 -7.99 -10.60
CA VAL A 74 11.61 -8.96 -9.92
C VAL A 74 11.57 -10.26 -10.73
N LYS A 75 11.82 -11.39 -10.04
CA LYS A 75 11.96 -12.71 -10.68
C LYS A 75 10.73 -13.60 -10.51
N GLN A 76 9.91 -13.35 -9.48
CA GLN A 76 8.72 -14.18 -9.24
C GLN A 76 7.59 -13.82 -10.20
N PRO A 77 6.75 -14.80 -10.57
CA PRO A 77 5.57 -14.57 -11.38
C PRO A 77 4.43 -14.00 -10.52
N LEU A 78 4.42 -12.68 -10.34
CA LEU A 78 3.36 -11.98 -9.61
C LEU A 78 2.06 -11.85 -10.44
N ILE A 79 0.92 -11.66 -9.76
CA ILE A 79 -0.39 -11.52 -10.40
C ILE A 79 -0.51 -10.13 -11.03
N ALA A 80 -0.63 -10.03 -12.35
CA ALA A 80 -0.66 -8.73 -13.03
C ALA A 80 -2.01 -8.01 -12.92
N HIS A 81 -1.98 -6.71 -12.60
CA HIS A 81 -3.15 -5.81 -12.53
C HIS A 81 -3.04 -4.57 -13.44
N GLY A 82 -2.02 -4.51 -14.31
CA GLY A 82 -1.78 -3.39 -15.23
C GLY A 82 -0.66 -2.44 -14.77
N GLY A 83 0.16 -1.95 -15.69
CA GLY A 83 1.33 -1.13 -15.38
C GLY A 83 2.28 -1.83 -14.39
N PHE A 84 2.77 -1.09 -13.38
CA PHE A 84 3.52 -1.65 -12.24
C PHE A 84 2.60 -1.95 -11.06
N ASN A 85 1.55 -2.73 -11.31
CA ASN A 85 0.65 -3.21 -10.29
C ASN A 85 0.62 -4.74 -10.35
N PHE A 86 1.16 -5.37 -9.32
CA PHE A 86 1.38 -6.81 -9.22
C PHE A 86 1.01 -7.31 -7.84
N GLY A 87 0.14 -8.32 -7.76
CA GLY A 87 -0.30 -8.93 -6.51
C GLY A 87 0.56 -10.12 -6.11
N THR A 88 0.69 -10.36 -4.81
CA THR A 88 1.36 -11.54 -4.24
C THR A 88 0.50 -12.79 -4.49
N PRO A 89 0.99 -13.80 -5.23
CA PRO A 89 0.31 -15.08 -5.32
C PRO A 89 0.29 -15.78 -3.96
N PRO A 90 -0.87 -16.28 -3.47
CA PRO A 90 -0.95 -16.99 -2.20
C PRO A 90 -0.01 -18.18 -2.07
N SER A 91 0.29 -18.86 -3.20
CA SER A 91 1.22 -20.00 -3.24
C SER A 91 2.69 -19.64 -3.00
N LEU A 92 3.04 -18.35 -3.06
CA LEU A 92 4.40 -17.86 -2.79
C LEU A 92 4.59 -17.35 -1.36
N VAL A 93 3.60 -17.53 -0.50
CA VAL A 93 3.68 -17.09 0.89
C VAL A 93 3.71 -18.30 1.82
N ASP A 94 4.74 -18.34 2.65
CA ASP A 94 4.86 -19.32 3.73
C ASP A 94 5.40 -18.63 4.99
N GLY A 95 4.83 -18.98 6.14
CA GLY A 95 5.12 -18.32 7.40
C GLY A 95 4.60 -16.88 7.44
N LEU A 96 5.26 -16.02 8.21
CA LEU A 96 4.83 -14.64 8.39
C LEU A 96 5.42 -13.67 7.37
N ASP A 97 6.60 -13.93 6.80
CA ASP A 97 7.25 -12.98 5.88
C ASP A 97 7.07 -13.38 4.43
N VAL A 98 6.58 -12.44 3.62
CA VAL A 98 6.56 -12.56 2.17
C VAL A 98 7.93 -12.17 1.64
N ALA A 99 8.56 -13.06 0.87
CA ALA A 99 9.85 -12.79 0.25
C ALA A 99 9.82 -11.50 -0.58
N ASN A 100 10.93 -10.76 -0.60
CA ASN A 100 11.04 -9.45 -1.25
C ASN A 100 10.61 -9.47 -2.72
N ASP A 101 10.93 -10.55 -3.45
CA ASP A 101 10.57 -10.73 -4.86
C ASP A 101 9.15 -11.28 -5.07
N ALA A 102 8.48 -11.76 -4.02
CA ALA A 102 7.08 -12.20 -4.01
C ALA A 102 6.11 -11.12 -3.48
N PHE A 103 6.63 -10.05 -2.87
CA PHE A 103 5.85 -8.98 -2.25
C PHE A 103 5.13 -8.12 -3.30
N PHE A 104 3.86 -7.79 -3.05
CA PHE A 104 3.04 -7.04 -4.00
C PHE A 104 3.66 -5.68 -4.35
N ILE A 105 3.46 -5.24 -5.59
CA ILE A 105 3.94 -3.95 -6.09
C ILE A 105 2.72 -3.14 -6.49
N ARG A 106 2.57 -1.95 -5.91
CA ARG A 106 1.64 -0.93 -6.39
C ARG A 106 2.44 0.32 -6.68
N SER A 107 2.43 0.75 -7.93
CA SER A 107 2.93 2.06 -8.34
C SER A 107 1.83 2.79 -9.07
N HIS A 108 1.60 4.08 -8.73
CA HIS A 108 0.65 4.87 -9.50
C HIS A 108 1.08 4.91 -10.96
N GLY A 109 2.40 5.00 -11.23
CA GLY A 109 2.95 5.30 -12.54
C GLY A 109 4.24 4.53 -12.75
N PRO A 110 5.30 5.17 -13.25
CA PRO A 110 6.55 4.46 -13.47
C PRO A 110 7.17 3.98 -12.14
N SER A 111 8.06 3.00 -12.25
CA SER A 111 8.96 2.67 -11.15
C SER A 111 10.15 3.63 -11.15
N ALA A 112 10.91 3.64 -10.06
CA ALA A 112 12.12 4.44 -9.96
C ALA A 112 13.27 3.60 -9.38
N GLN A 113 14.49 3.94 -9.75
CA GLN A 113 15.70 3.36 -9.19
C GLN A 113 16.80 4.42 -9.07
N LEU A 114 17.75 4.19 -8.16
CA LEU A 114 18.90 5.07 -8.00
C LEU A 114 20.17 4.28 -8.33
N ASP A 115 20.83 4.65 -9.42
CA ASP A 115 22.01 3.91 -9.92
C ASP A 115 23.26 4.17 -9.07
N ASP A 116 23.37 5.37 -8.49
CA ASP A 116 24.46 5.77 -7.59
C ASP A 116 23.89 6.24 -6.25
N LEU A 117 23.95 5.36 -5.24
CA LEU A 117 23.42 5.63 -3.90
C LEU A 117 24.08 6.84 -3.21
N SER A 118 25.29 7.23 -3.61
CA SER A 118 25.97 8.40 -3.04
C SER A 118 25.28 9.73 -3.39
N GLN A 119 24.40 9.71 -4.39
CA GLN A 119 23.58 10.86 -4.80
C GLN A 119 22.31 11.02 -3.95
N TYR A 120 21.96 10.02 -3.15
CA TYR A 120 20.73 10.06 -2.35
C TYR A 120 20.78 11.21 -1.33
N ARG A 121 19.72 12.02 -1.31
CA ARG A 121 19.51 13.09 -0.35
C ARG A 121 18.05 13.08 0.10
N LEU A 122 17.82 13.02 1.41
CA LEU A 122 16.52 13.24 2.02
C LEU A 122 16.46 14.67 2.58
N THR A 123 15.51 15.47 2.11
CA THR A 123 15.34 16.86 2.60
C THR A 123 14.20 16.96 3.60
N ILE A 124 14.43 17.60 4.75
CA ILE A 124 13.42 17.96 5.74
C ILE A 124 13.28 19.48 5.75
N ALA A 125 12.09 20.00 5.47
CA ALA A 125 11.84 21.43 5.31
C ALA A 125 10.47 21.86 5.87
N GLY A 126 10.14 23.14 5.69
CA GLY A 126 8.85 23.71 6.07
C GLY A 126 8.85 24.29 7.50
N HIS A 127 7.82 23.96 8.27
CA HIS A 127 7.56 24.46 9.62
C HIS A 127 8.46 23.81 10.68
N VAL A 128 9.77 23.99 10.50
CA VAL A 128 10.84 23.48 11.36
C VAL A 128 11.85 24.59 11.68
N ASP A 129 12.61 24.44 12.76
CA ASP A 129 13.67 25.36 13.16
C ASP A 129 14.95 25.19 12.33
N ASN A 130 15.31 23.93 12.05
CA ASN A 130 16.55 23.55 11.38
C ASN A 130 16.23 22.64 10.19
N PRO A 131 16.02 23.18 8.98
CA PRO A 131 15.91 22.35 7.78
C PRO A 131 17.13 21.44 7.63
N LEU A 132 16.90 20.19 7.26
CA LEU A 132 17.95 19.16 7.15
C LEU A 132 18.07 18.65 5.72
N THR A 133 19.28 18.24 5.37
CA THR A 133 19.52 17.38 4.21
C THR A 133 20.40 16.23 4.68
N LEU A 134 19.85 15.01 4.65
CA LEU A 134 20.51 13.80 5.13
C LEU A 134 20.94 12.94 3.95
N THR A 135 22.17 12.43 3.97
CA THR A 135 22.64 11.39 3.06
C THR A 135 22.14 10.01 3.50
N LEU A 136 22.33 9.00 2.65
CA LEU A 136 22.03 7.62 3.04
C LEU A 136 22.91 7.16 4.23
N ASP A 137 24.17 7.59 4.26
CA ASP A 137 25.09 7.26 5.35
C ASP A 137 24.70 7.94 6.67
N ASP A 138 24.19 9.18 6.61
CA ASP A 138 23.64 9.86 7.80
C ASP A 138 22.48 9.07 8.39
N LEU A 139 21.56 8.57 7.55
CA LEU A 139 20.42 7.76 8.00
C LEU A 139 20.88 6.42 8.57
N LYS A 140 21.83 5.73 7.92
CA LYS A 140 22.41 4.47 8.43
C LYS A 140 23.12 4.63 9.78
N ALA A 141 23.67 5.82 10.06
CA ALA A 141 24.33 6.13 11.32
C ALA A 141 23.36 6.47 12.47
N MET A 142 22.09 6.77 12.18
CA MET A 142 21.06 7.00 13.21
C MET A 142 20.61 5.68 13.87
N PRO A 143 20.08 5.73 15.10
CA PRO A 143 19.49 4.56 15.74
C PRO A 143 18.41 3.93 14.85
N GLN A 144 18.54 2.64 14.59
CA GLN A 144 17.59 1.87 13.80
C GLN A 144 16.63 1.11 14.73
N ARG A 145 15.40 0.92 14.26
CA ARG A 145 14.40 0.03 14.84
C ARG A 145 13.98 -0.99 13.78
N THR A 146 13.68 -2.20 14.25
CA THR A 146 13.18 -3.30 13.43
C THR A 146 11.87 -3.78 14.01
N TYR A 147 10.85 -3.96 13.16
CA TYR A 147 9.65 -4.70 13.54
C TYR A 147 8.95 -5.30 12.30
N GLN A 148 8.16 -6.33 12.54
CA GLN A 148 7.36 -6.99 11.52
C GLN A 148 6.01 -6.28 11.35
N SER A 149 5.61 -5.99 10.12
CA SER A 149 4.32 -5.35 9.83
C SER A 149 3.81 -5.69 8.45
N PHE A 150 2.48 -5.80 8.33
CA PHE A 150 1.85 -5.89 7.03
C PHE A 150 1.85 -4.52 6.35
N LEU A 151 1.84 -4.53 5.02
CA LEU A 151 1.50 -3.40 4.18
C LEU A 151 0.34 -3.84 3.29
N GLU A 152 -0.76 -3.09 3.32
CA GLU A 152 -1.94 -3.40 2.51
C GLU A 152 -2.30 -2.21 1.61
N CYS A 153 -2.54 -2.48 0.34
CA CYS A 153 -3.12 -1.50 -0.57
C CYS A 153 -4.51 -1.11 -0.09
N SER A 154 -4.84 0.18 -0.07
CA SER A 154 -6.19 0.64 0.26
C SER A 154 -7.29 0.02 -0.61
N GLY A 155 -6.94 -0.42 -1.82
CA GLY A 155 -7.84 -1.08 -2.77
C GLY A 155 -7.80 -2.59 -2.75
N ASN A 156 -7.10 -3.23 -1.80
CA ASN A 156 -7.16 -4.67 -1.60
C ASN A 156 -8.63 -5.08 -1.42
N GLY A 157 -9.03 -6.17 -2.09
CA GLY A 157 -10.42 -6.63 -2.14
C GLY A 157 -11.37 -5.80 -3.00
N ARG A 158 -10.91 -4.79 -3.77
CA ARG A 158 -11.78 -3.97 -4.64
C ARG A 158 -12.64 -4.82 -5.57
N GLY A 159 -12.09 -5.90 -6.11
CA GLY A 159 -12.78 -6.81 -7.02
C GLY A 159 -13.97 -7.55 -6.41
N PHE A 160 -14.16 -7.48 -5.08
CA PHE A 160 -15.29 -8.10 -4.38
C PHE A 160 -16.48 -7.16 -4.16
N PHE A 161 -16.34 -5.85 -4.43
CA PHE A 161 -17.50 -4.95 -4.37
C PHE A 161 -18.53 -5.30 -5.45
N SER A 162 -19.80 -5.25 -5.07
CA SER A 162 -20.93 -5.35 -5.99
C SER A 162 -21.85 -4.14 -5.78
N PRO A 163 -22.06 -3.28 -6.80
CA PRO A 163 -21.45 -3.32 -8.13
C PRO A 163 -19.93 -3.10 -8.09
N VAL A 164 -19.23 -3.50 -9.15
CA VAL A 164 -17.78 -3.31 -9.27
C VAL A 164 -17.42 -1.83 -9.13
N ALA A 165 -16.51 -1.51 -8.21
CA ALA A 165 -16.03 -0.16 -7.97
C ALA A 165 -14.87 0.21 -8.92
N LYS A 166 -14.66 1.51 -9.16
CA LYS A 166 -13.62 2.01 -10.07
C LYS A 166 -12.22 1.79 -9.48
N GLY A 167 -11.27 1.38 -10.33
CA GLY A 167 -9.85 1.21 -10.00
C GLY A 167 -9.31 -0.18 -10.34
N GLY A 168 -8.08 -0.48 -9.91
CA GLY A 168 -7.48 -1.81 -10.07
C GLY A 168 -8.27 -2.88 -9.32
N GLN A 169 -8.58 -3.99 -9.97
CA GLN A 169 -9.49 -5.02 -9.47
C GLN A 169 -8.78 -6.07 -8.61
N TRP A 170 -8.09 -5.58 -7.58
CA TRP A 170 -7.39 -6.40 -6.60
C TRP A 170 -8.34 -7.36 -5.88
N ARG A 171 -7.82 -8.55 -5.56
CA ARG A 171 -8.47 -9.52 -4.65
C ARG A 171 -7.71 -9.50 -3.33
N ASN A 172 -7.30 -10.63 -2.78
CA ASN A 172 -6.53 -10.71 -1.52
C ASN A 172 -5.01 -10.75 -1.76
N ASP A 173 -4.57 -10.13 -2.85
CA ASP A 173 -3.20 -10.21 -3.36
C ASP A 173 -2.48 -8.85 -3.31
N ALA A 174 -3.14 -7.78 -2.87
CA ALA A 174 -2.54 -6.46 -2.68
C ALA A 174 -2.11 -6.22 -1.23
N ILE A 175 -1.52 -7.25 -0.61
CA ILE A 175 -1.04 -7.27 0.76
C ILE A 175 0.21 -8.14 0.87
N GLY A 176 1.11 -7.77 1.77
CA GLY A 176 2.22 -8.62 2.20
C GLY A 176 2.69 -8.21 3.57
N ASN A 177 3.40 -9.10 4.26
CA ASN A 177 4.02 -8.84 5.56
C ASN A 177 5.52 -9.06 5.46
N ALA A 178 6.27 -8.22 6.14
CA ALA A 178 7.73 -8.24 6.10
C ALA A 178 8.29 -7.67 7.41
N GLU A 179 9.55 -7.99 7.68
CA GLU A 179 10.36 -7.26 8.64
C GLU A 179 10.86 -5.96 8.02
N TRP A 180 10.62 -4.84 8.70
CA TRP A 180 11.05 -3.50 8.26
C TRP A 180 12.06 -2.93 9.23
N THR A 181 13.22 -2.51 8.72
CA THR A 181 14.27 -1.86 9.53
C THR A 181 14.54 -0.45 9.03
N GLY A 182 14.58 0.50 9.95
CA GLY A 182 14.72 1.91 9.60
C GLY A 182 14.93 2.85 10.79
N VAL A 183 15.01 4.13 10.48
CA VAL A 183 15.10 5.21 11.46
C VAL A 183 13.69 5.63 11.89
N PRO A 184 13.37 5.70 13.19
CA PRO A 184 12.11 6.28 13.64
C PRO A 184 11.96 7.72 13.12
N LEU A 185 10.83 8.02 12.48
CA LEU A 185 10.60 9.34 11.88
C LEU A 185 10.60 10.45 12.93
N HIS A 186 10.09 10.17 14.13
CA HIS A 186 10.08 11.12 15.24
C HIS A 186 11.48 11.63 15.60
N ASP A 187 12.53 10.81 15.50
CA ASP A 187 13.91 11.23 15.79
C ASP A 187 14.42 12.24 14.76
N VAL A 188 14.11 12.01 13.48
CA VAL A 188 14.48 12.91 12.37
C VAL A 188 13.75 14.24 12.49
N LEU A 189 12.45 14.21 12.76
CA LEU A 189 11.63 15.41 12.92
C LEU A 189 12.00 16.20 14.19
N THR A 190 12.30 15.51 15.29
CA THR A 190 12.81 16.14 16.52
C THR A 190 14.14 16.84 16.26
N ARG A 191 15.05 16.20 15.52
CA ARG A 191 16.33 16.81 15.12
C ARG A 191 16.14 18.05 14.24
N ALA A 192 15.15 18.05 13.36
CA ALA A 192 14.80 19.23 12.55
C ALA A 192 14.17 20.36 13.40
N GLY A 193 13.63 20.04 14.58
CA GLY A 193 12.94 20.98 15.45
C GLY A 193 11.59 21.39 14.87
N VAL A 194 10.64 20.45 14.82
CA VAL A 194 9.23 20.76 14.44
C VAL A 194 8.69 21.86 15.35
N LYS A 195 8.17 22.93 14.72
CA LYS A 195 7.62 24.09 15.43
C LYS A 195 6.20 23.81 15.93
N ASP A 196 5.84 24.49 17.02
CA ASP A 196 4.47 24.52 17.52
C ASP A 196 3.48 24.93 16.41
N GLY A 197 2.31 24.29 16.39
CA GLY A 197 1.28 24.51 15.38
C GLY A 197 1.48 23.74 14.08
N ALA A 198 2.47 22.84 13.98
CA ALA A 198 2.53 21.86 12.89
C ALA A 198 1.25 21.01 12.85
N ILE A 199 0.75 20.72 11.65
CA ILE A 199 -0.50 19.98 11.40
C ILE A 199 -0.24 18.74 10.55
N ASP A 200 0.48 18.88 9.44
CA ASP A 200 0.77 17.77 8.52
C ASP A 200 2.27 17.69 8.18
N VAL A 201 2.75 16.49 7.88
CA VAL A 201 4.05 16.23 7.25
C VAL A 201 3.79 15.63 5.87
N VAL A 202 4.27 16.31 4.83
CA VAL A 202 4.06 15.90 3.43
C VAL A 202 5.29 15.17 2.91
N SER A 203 5.14 13.90 2.59
CA SER A 203 6.16 13.11 1.89
C SER A 203 6.07 13.32 0.39
N GLN A 204 7.23 13.32 -0.29
CA GLN A 204 7.32 13.34 -1.75
C GLN A 204 8.13 12.15 -2.26
N GLY A 205 7.56 11.41 -3.21
CA GLY A 205 8.23 10.32 -3.94
C GLY A 205 9.11 10.82 -5.10
N GLY A 206 10.08 9.99 -5.46
CA GLY A 206 11.05 10.25 -6.54
C GLY A 206 10.59 9.88 -7.94
N ASP A 207 9.42 9.26 -8.06
CA ASP A 207 8.83 8.79 -9.30
C ASP A 207 8.20 9.92 -10.14
N PHE A 208 7.50 10.87 -9.50
CA PHE A 208 6.97 12.07 -10.14
C PHE A 208 6.63 13.16 -9.10
N ALA A 209 6.62 14.43 -9.52
CA ALA A 209 6.53 15.58 -8.61
C ALA A 209 5.24 15.60 -7.77
N GLU A 210 4.13 15.16 -8.35
CA GLU A 210 2.81 15.12 -7.73
C GLU A 210 2.60 13.91 -6.81
N MET A 211 3.56 12.99 -6.69
CA MET A 211 3.50 11.85 -5.75
C MET A 211 3.73 12.32 -4.32
N GLN A 212 2.76 13.06 -3.79
CA GLN A 212 2.81 13.65 -2.47
C GLN A 212 1.69 13.15 -1.58
N ARG A 213 2.01 12.92 -0.32
CA ARG A 213 1.03 12.47 0.67
C ARG A 213 1.25 13.19 1.99
N GLY A 214 0.23 13.90 2.45
CA GLY A 214 0.20 14.48 3.79
C GLY A 214 -0.17 13.44 4.84
N LEU A 215 0.58 13.41 5.94
CA LEU A 215 0.28 12.66 7.16
C LEU A 215 0.04 13.63 8.31
N PRO A 216 -0.96 13.38 9.19
CA PRO A 216 -1.12 14.16 10.41
C PRO A 216 0.15 14.13 11.26
N ILE A 217 0.50 15.26 11.86
CA ILE A 217 1.74 15.41 12.64
C ILE A 217 1.85 14.38 13.77
N ASP A 218 0.75 14.06 14.45
CA ASP A 218 0.72 13.07 15.54
C ASP A 218 1.08 11.67 15.04
N THR A 219 0.71 11.33 13.81
CA THR A 219 1.09 10.06 13.18
C THR A 219 2.56 10.07 12.75
N ALA A 220 3.04 11.20 12.22
CA ALA A 220 4.44 11.35 11.81
C ALA A 220 5.42 11.33 13.01
N MET A 221 5.01 11.92 14.14
CA MET A 221 5.75 11.92 15.41
C MET A 221 5.52 10.65 16.24
N GLY A 222 4.66 9.74 15.78
CA GLY A 222 4.41 8.46 16.43
C GLY A 222 5.64 7.55 16.46
N VAL A 223 5.70 6.68 17.47
CA VAL A 223 6.88 5.84 17.74
C VAL A 223 7.13 4.77 16.66
N ASP A 224 6.10 4.38 15.92
CA ASP A 224 6.19 3.29 14.94
C ASP A 224 6.37 3.77 13.49
N THR A 225 6.14 5.04 13.18
CA THR A 225 6.39 5.57 11.82
C THR A 225 7.90 5.63 11.57
N MET A 226 8.36 5.03 10.46
CA MET A 226 9.79 4.91 10.15
C MET A 226 10.14 5.40 8.75
N LEU A 227 11.37 5.88 8.62
CA LEU A 227 12.11 5.90 7.36
C LEU A 227 12.81 4.56 7.23
N VAL A 228 12.31 3.68 6.36
CA VAL A 228 12.78 2.30 6.20
C VAL A 228 13.89 2.23 5.16
N LEU A 229 14.98 1.54 5.52
CA LEU A 229 16.16 1.32 4.69
C LEU A 229 16.34 -0.16 4.30
N GLN A 230 15.74 -1.08 5.05
CA GLN A 230 15.85 -2.51 4.82
C GLN A 230 14.50 -3.22 4.95
N MET A 231 14.35 -4.29 4.19
CA MET A 231 13.16 -5.14 4.16
C MET A 231 13.61 -6.61 4.18
N ASN A 232 13.11 -7.38 5.15
CA ASN A 232 13.50 -8.78 5.39
C ASN A 232 15.03 -8.97 5.53
N GLY A 233 15.67 -8.09 6.30
CA GLY A 233 17.13 -8.12 6.53
C GLY A 233 18.02 -7.70 5.35
N GLU A 234 17.43 -7.37 4.19
CA GLU A 234 18.15 -6.94 2.99
C GLU A 234 17.97 -5.43 2.77
N ASP A 235 18.89 -4.80 2.04
CA ASP A 235 18.70 -3.41 1.55
C ASP A 235 17.35 -3.29 0.82
N LEU A 236 16.61 -2.21 1.10
CA LEU A 236 15.26 -2.03 0.59
C LEU A 236 15.24 -2.10 -0.95
N PRO A 237 14.53 -3.07 -1.55
CA PRO A 237 14.51 -3.20 -3.01
C PRO A 237 13.90 -1.99 -3.69
N ALA A 238 14.45 -1.60 -4.85
CA ALA A 238 13.95 -0.46 -5.62
C ALA A 238 12.44 -0.53 -5.93
N PRO A 239 11.84 -1.67 -6.34
CA PRO A 239 10.38 -1.78 -6.52
C PRO A 239 9.55 -1.40 -5.30
N HIS A 240 10.13 -1.60 -4.10
CA HIS A 240 9.52 -1.36 -2.79
C HIS A 240 9.93 -0.02 -2.17
N GLY A 241 10.64 0.82 -2.93
CA GLY A 241 10.94 2.20 -2.59
C GLY A 241 12.36 2.47 -2.13
N GLY A 242 13.29 1.53 -2.37
CA GLY A 242 14.72 1.72 -2.12
C GLY A 242 15.29 3.01 -2.72
N PRO A 243 16.32 3.63 -2.11
CA PRO A 243 17.00 3.16 -0.89
C PRO A 243 16.26 3.51 0.41
N VAL A 244 15.26 4.39 0.37
CA VAL A 244 14.50 4.80 1.56
C VAL A 244 13.03 4.99 1.21
N ARG A 245 12.14 4.39 2.00
CA ARG A 245 10.71 4.69 1.97
C ARG A 245 10.23 5.26 3.29
N LEU A 246 9.15 6.02 3.25
CA LEU A 246 8.31 6.21 4.43
C LEU A 246 7.50 4.94 4.66
N PHE A 247 7.33 4.58 5.93
CA PHE A 247 6.52 3.44 6.34
C PHE A 247 5.65 3.79 7.55
N VAL A 248 4.33 3.65 7.37
CA VAL A 248 3.32 3.89 8.41
C VAL A 248 2.57 2.56 8.66
N PRO A 249 2.88 1.85 9.74
CA PRO A 249 2.31 0.53 9.99
C PRO A 249 0.79 0.58 10.17
N GLY A 250 0.10 -0.45 9.69
CA GLY A 250 -1.35 -0.58 9.79
C GLY A 250 -2.17 0.40 8.94
N TRP A 251 -1.58 1.42 8.33
CA TRP A 251 -2.28 2.35 7.43
C TRP A 251 -2.27 1.84 5.99
N GLY A 252 -3.28 2.24 5.21
CA GLY A 252 -3.31 1.95 3.79
C GLY A 252 -2.04 2.44 3.09
N GLY A 253 -1.45 1.61 2.24
CA GLY A 253 -0.07 1.77 1.77
C GLY A 253 0.26 3.05 1.01
N ILE A 254 -0.73 3.86 0.63
CA ILE A 254 -0.54 5.23 0.16
C ILE A 254 0.19 6.13 1.19
N ALA A 255 0.03 5.85 2.48
CA ALA A 255 0.73 6.55 3.56
C ALA A 255 2.24 6.26 3.62
N SER A 256 2.67 5.18 2.95
CA SER A 256 4.05 4.68 3.00
C SER A 256 4.76 4.98 1.67
N THR A 257 5.11 6.26 1.45
CA THR A 257 5.71 6.76 0.20
C THR A 257 7.03 6.07 -0.15
N LYS A 258 7.13 5.57 -1.39
CA LYS A 258 8.34 4.96 -1.97
C LYS A 258 9.29 6.01 -2.54
N TRP A 259 10.57 5.67 -2.66
CA TRP A 259 11.60 6.52 -3.28
C TRP A 259 11.64 7.92 -2.66
N LEU A 260 11.68 7.96 -1.33
CA LEU A 260 11.40 9.18 -0.58
C LEU A 260 12.47 10.25 -0.86
N LEU A 261 12.05 11.42 -1.36
CA LEU A 261 12.92 12.57 -1.62
C LEU A 261 12.97 13.56 -0.47
N GLY A 262 11.86 13.72 0.22
CA GLY A 262 11.77 14.71 1.28
C GLY A 262 10.45 14.71 2.03
N LEU A 263 10.47 15.46 3.12
CA LEU A 263 9.39 15.69 4.04
C LEU A 263 9.24 17.19 4.27
N THR A 264 8.05 17.73 4.01
CA THR A 264 7.73 19.14 4.27
C THR A 264 6.72 19.23 5.40
N VAL A 265 7.11 19.83 6.52
CA VAL A 265 6.22 20.08 7.66
C VAL A 265 5.37 21.31 7.37
N LEU A 266 4.07 21.22 7.57
CA LEU A 266 3.09 22.28 7.33
C LEU A 266 2.39 22.64 8.64
N ASP A 267 2.00 23.90 8.77
CA ASP A 267 1.13 24.42 9.83
C ASP A 267 -0.37 24.37 9.48
N HIS A 268 -0.70 23.69 8.37
CA HIS A 268 -2.04 23.55 7.83
C HIS A 268 -2.22 22.18 7.16
N THR A 269 -3.47 21.75 6.98
CA THR A 269 -3.78 20.49 6.29
C THR A 269 -3.40 20.55 4.83
N PHE A 270 -2.64 19.57 4.37
CA PHE A 270 -2.22 19.45 2.99
C PHE A 270 -3.40 19.17 2.05
N GLN A 271 -3.48 19.93 0.95
CA GLN A 271 -4.58 19.86 -0.03
C GLN A 271 -4.17 19.14 -1.34
N GLY A 272 -3.16 18.26 -1.27
CA GLY A 272 -2.74 17.47 -2.43
C GLY A 272 -3.78 16.46 -2.86
N ASP A 273 -3.74 16.07 -4.14
CA ASP A 273 -4.76 15.23 -4.77
C ASP A 273 -4.95 13.86 -4.07
N PHE A 274 -3.86 13.23 -3.63
CA PHE A 274 -3.90 11.99 -2.85
C PHE A 274 -4.38 12.16 -1.41
N ASN A 275 -4.70 13.38 -0.97
CA ASN A 275 -5.31 13.69 0.32
C ASN A 275 -6.79 14.08 0.16
N VAL A 276 -7.17 14.77 -0.93
CA VAL A 276 -8.50 15.42 -1.03
C VAL A 276 -9.38 14.93 -2.18
N ASN A 277 -8.84 14.21 -3.17
CA ASN A 277 -9.63 13.66 -4.28
C ASN A 277 -9.53 12.13 -4.36
N ASN A 278 -8.34 11.59 -4.08
CA ASN A 278 -8.08 10.16 -4.03
C ASN A 278 -7.93 9.67 -2.59
N TYR A 279 -8.05 8.35 -2.38
CA TYR A 279 -7.93 7.74 -1.05
C TYR A 279 -8.93 8.30 -0.03
N LEU A 280 -10.12 8.62 -0.50
CA LEU A 280 -11.30 8.96 0.29
C LEU A 280 -12.34 7.84 0.19
N VAL A 281 -12.97 7.52 1.31
CA VAL A 281 -14.18 6.69 1.30
C VAL A 281 -15.35 7.61 0.96
N ILE A 282 -15.87 7.47 -0.27
CA ILE A 282 -16.98 8.25 -0.80
C ILE A 282 -18.19 7.33 -0.94
N ASP A 283 -19.29 7.67 -0.28
CA ASP A 283 -20.49 6.83 -0.30
C ASP A 283 -21.19 6.82 -1.67
N ALA A 284 -22.25 6.02 -1.79
CA ALA A 284 -23.03 5.91 -3.02
C ALA A 284 -23.68 7.24 -3.48
N LEU A 285 -23.85 8.21 -2.59
CA LEU A 285 -24.45 9.52 -2.88
C LEU A 285 -23.39 10.57 -3.28
N GLY A 286 -22.10 10.25 -3.20
CA GLY A 286 -21.01 11.18 -3.48
C GLY A 286 -20.54 11.96 -2.26
N THR A 287 -20.99 11.60 -1.05
CA THR A 287 -20.53 12.24 0.18
C THR A 287 -19.18 11.68 0.58
N VAL A 288 -18.21 12.57 0.83
CA VAL A 288 -16.93 12.19 1.44
C VAL A 288 -17.18 11.83 2.91
N VAL A 289 -17.05 10.54 3.25
CA VAL A 289 -17.26 10.04 4.61
C VAL A 289 -16.01 10.27 5.45
N ARG A 290 -14.85 9.90 4.93
CA ARG A 290 -13.54 10.00 5.60
C ARG A 290 -12.38 9.70 4.66
N PRO A 291 -11.15 10.13 4.98
CA PRO A 291 -9.95 9.62 4.31
C PRO A 291 -9.67 8.15 4.66
N VAL A 292 -8.95 7.47 3.78
CA VAL A 292 -8.33 6.16 4.06
C VAL A 292 -7.13 6.37 4.98
N ARG A 293 -7.13 5.64 6.10
CA ARG A 293 -6.09 5.64 7.15
C ARG A 293 -5.79 4.19 7.56
N ALA A 294 -5.87 3.86 8.86
CA ALA A 294 -5.77 2.51 9.39
C ALA A 294 -6.67 1.53 8.61
N MET A 295 -6.10 0.40 8.21
CA MET A 295 -6.81 -0.67 7.54
C MET A 295 -7.68 -1.41 8.55
N PRO A 296 -8.95 -1.69 8.21
CA PRO A 296 -9.83 -2.40 9.13
C PRO A 296 -9.38 -3.86 9.32
N VAL A 297 -9.82 -4.49 10.41
CA VAL A 297 -9.65 -5.94 10.59
C VAL A 297 -10.16 -6.70 9.37
N SER A 298 -9.37 -7.66 8.90
CA SER A 298 -9.66 -8.50 7.76
C SER A 298 -9.06 -9.91 7.92
N SER A 299 -9.55 -10.86 7.15
CA SER A 299 -8.98 -12.20 7.00
C SER A 299 -9.31 -12.77 5.64
N ALA A 300 -8.47 -13.68 5.17
CA ALA A 300 -8.68 -14.42 3.94
C ALA A 300 -8.22 -15.87 4.09
N ILE A 301 -9.03 -16.79 3.58
CA ILE A 301 -8.63 -18.17 3.34
C ILE A 301 -7.77 -18.19 2.08
N TRP A 302 -6.60 -18.80 2.17
CA TRP A 302 -5.67 -18.96 1.04
C TRP A 302 -5.56 -20.41 0.56
N THR A 303 -5.73 -21.37 1.47
CA THR A 303 -5.85 -22.79 1.13
C THR A 303 -7.06 -23.37 1.84
N PRO A 304 -7.97 -24.08 1.15
CA PRO A 304 -8.03 -24.23 -0.29
C PRO A 304 -8.36 -22.90 -1.00
N GLY A 305 -7.81 -22.73 -2.19
CA GLY A 305 -8.10 -21.62 -3.09
C GLY A 305 -9.36 -21.83 -3.92
N VAL A 306 -9.68 -20.82 -4.73
CA VAL A 306 -10.74 -20.94 -5.75
C VAL A 306 -10.26 -21.92 -6.82
N ASP A 307 -11.14 -22.86 -7.20
CA ASP A 307 -10.90 -23.92 -8.20
C ASP A 307 -9.96 -25.07 -7.77
N ASP A 308 -9.53 -25.11 -6.51
CA ASP A 308 -8.78 -26.26 -5.98
C ASP A 308 -9.62 -27.55 -6.03
N GLU A 309 -8.99 -28.65 -6.45
CA GLU A 309 -9.60 -29.98 -6.38
C GLU A 309 -9.55 -30.51 -4.94
N ILE A 310 -10.69 -30.48 -4.26
CA ILE A 310 -10.80 -30.97 -2.88
C ILE A 310 -11.38 -32.38 -2.89
N LYS A 311 -10.77 -33.28 -2.11
CA LYS A 311 -11.31 -34.62 -1.84
C LYS A 311 -11.93 -34.66 -0.46
N ALA A 312 -12.96 -35.50 -0.29
CA ALA A 312 -13.58 -35.72 1.00
C ALA A 312 -12.58 -36.27 2.03
N GLY A 313 -12.84 -35.94 3.30
CA GLY A 313 -11.99 -36.27 4.44
C GLY A 313 -11.34 -35.05 5.08
N GLN A 314 -10.24 -35.25 5.81
CA GLN A 314 -9.56 -34.19 6.55
C GLN A 314 -8.78 -33.25 5.61
N VAL A 315 -9.22 -32.00 5.51
CA VAL A 315 -8.63 -30.95 4.69
C VAL A 315 -8.29 -29.75 5.58
N PRO A 316 -7.04 -29.26 5.59
CA PRO A 316 -6.72 -28.04 6.31
C PRO A 316 -7.28 -26.81 5.57
N ILE A 317 -7.91 -25.92 6.32
CA ILE A 317 -8.23 -24.56 5.88
C ILE A 317 -7.21 -23.63 6.51
N THR A 318 -6.38 -22.97 5.71
CA THR A 318 -5.36 -22.03 6.19
C THR A 318 -5.54 -20.65 5.56
N GLY A 319 -5.05 -19.64 6.27
CA GLY A 319 -5.12 -18.27 5.81
C GLY A 319 -4.44 -17.30 6.76
N TYR A 320 -4.67 -16.02 6.50
CA TYR A 320 -4.10 -14.93 7.27
C TYR A 320 -5.20 -13.96 7.71
N ALA A 321 -4.99 -13.37 8.89
CA ALA A 321 -5.83 -12.32 9.47
C ALA A 321 -4.96 -11.15 9.89
N TRP A 322 -5.44 -9.92 9.74
CA TRP A 322 -4.68 -8.71 10.07
C TRP A 322 -5.62 -7.57 10.49
N SER A 323 -5.11 -6.61 11.24
CA SER A 323 -5.83 -5.38 11.57
C SER A 323 -4.86 -4.21 11.66
N GLY A 324 -5.19 -3.09 11.02
CA GLY A 324 -4.44 -1.84 11.19
C GLY A 324 -4.74 -1.14 12.52
N LEU A 325 -5.57 -1.76 13.38
CA LEU A 325 -5.96 -1.26 14.69
C LEU A 325 -5.34 -2.08 15.84
N GLY A 326 -4.59 -3.15 15.55
CA GLY A 326 -3.91 -3.94 16.57
C GLY A 326 -3.74 -5.40 16.17
N GLY A 327 -3.40 -6.26 17.14
CA GLY A 327 -3.24 -7.69 16.92
C GLY A 327 -4.56 -8.41 16.69
N ILE A 328 -4.47 -9.68 16.27
CA ILE A 328 -5.62 -10.56 16.07
C ILE A 328 -5.88 -11.36 17.34
N ALA A 329 -7.08 -11.17 17.90
CA ALA A 329 -7.53 -11.87 19.10
C ALA A 329 -8.06 -13.27 18.77
N LYS A 330 -8.83 -13.40 17.66
CA LYS A 330 -9.36 -14.69 17.21
C LYS A 330 -9.69 -14.70 15.72
N VAL A 331 -9.71 -15.90 15.14
CA VAL A 331 -10.26 -16.17 13.81
C VAL A 331 -11.29 -17.28 13.91
N GLU A 332 -12.43 -17.11 13.26
CA GLU A 332 -13.47 -18.12 13.15
C GLU A 332 -13.61 -18.55 11.69
N VAL A 333 -13.86 -19.85 11.47
CA VAL A 333 -14.08 -20.44 10.15
C VAL A 333 -15.48 -21.05 10.08
N SER A 334 -16.15 -20.83 8.95
CA SER A 334 -17.38 -21.50 8.58
C SER A 334 -17.16 -22.37 7.36
N THR A 335 -17.69 -23.59 7.39
CA THR A 335 -17.60 -24.57 6.29
C THR A 335 -18.98 -24.92 5.70
N ASP A 336 -20.01 -24.17 6.09
CA ASP A 336 -21.42 -24.42 5.76
C ASP A 336 -22.13 -23.15 5.26
N ASN A 337 -21.42 -22.29 4.52
CA ASN A 337 -21.91 -21.01 3.98
C ASN A 337 -22.22 -19.92 5.02
N GLY A 338 -21.69 -20.02 6.23
CA GLY A 338 -21.81 -19.00 7.28
C GLY A 338 -22.89 -19.31 8.31
N ASN A 339 -23.47 -20.52 8.30
CA ASN A 339 -24.53 -20.92 9.22
C ASN A 339 -23.95 -21.25 10.60
N THR A 340 -22.81 -21.93 10.65
CA THR A 340 -22.05 -22.20 11.89
C THR A 340 -20.62 -21.71 11.77
N TRP A 341 -20.05 -21.35 12.92
CA TRP A 341 -18.71 -20.78 13.05
C TRP A 341 -17.94 -21.52 14.13
N ASN A 342 -16.72 -21.93 13.82
CA ASN A 342 -15.83 -22.61 14.74
C ASN A 342 -14.53 -21.81 14.84
N GLU A 343 -13.94 -21.74 16.03
CA GLU A 343 -12.66 -21.06 16.21
C GLU A 343 -11.54 -21.84 15.50
N ALA A 344 -10.73 -21.11 14.73
CA ALA A 344 -9.52 -21.62 14.10
C ALA A 344 -8.32 -21.43 15.05
N GLU A 345 -7.34 -22.31 14.95
CA GLU A 345 -6.08 -22.17 15.67
C GLU A 345 -5.22 -21.09 15.00
N ILE A 346 -4.74 -20.12 15.77
CA ILE A 346 -3.71 -19.18 15.33
C ILE A 346 -2.35 -19.86 15.49
N THR A 347 -1.71 -20.24 14.39
CA THR A 347 -0.45 -20.99 14.40
C THR A 347 0.77 -20.09 14.56
N ASP A 348 0.70 -18.89 13.98
CA ASP A 348 1.76 -17.88 14.04
C ASP A 348 1.11 -16.51 14.28
N ASN A 349 1.61 -15.76 15.26
CA ASN A 349 1.10 -14.43 15.59
C ASN A 349 2.26 -13.43 15.56
N GLY A 350 2.31 -12.58 14.52
CA GLY A 350 3.35 -11.56 14.37
C GLY A 350 3.16 -10.33 15.25
N GLY A 351 2.12 -10.28 16.09
CA GLY A 351 1.85 -9.20 17.03
C GLY A 351 1.08 -8.01 16.43
N GLU A 352 1.12 -6.87 17.12
CA GLU A 352 0.19 -5.74 16.93
C GLU A 352 0.18 -5.13 15.52
N HIS A 353 1.30 -5.15 14.80
CA HIS A 353 1.41 -4.55 13.47
C HIS A 353 1.42 -5.57 12.32
N SER A 354 1.50 -6.86 12.66
CA SER A 354 1.63 -7.93 11.68
C SER A 354 0.31 -8.66 11.50
N TRP A 355 0.30 -9.61 10.57
CA TRP A 355 -0.79 -10.55 10.43
C TRP A 355 -0.58 -11.77 11.36
N ALA A 356 -1.64 -12.55 11.52
CA ALA A 356 -1.64 -13.84 12.17
C ALA A 356 -2.02 -14.91 11.15
N ARG A 357 -1.28 -16.03 11.13
CA ARG A 357 -1.61 -17.22 10.34
C ARG A 357 -2.59 -18.07 11.14
N PHE A 358 -3.63 -18.57 10.50
CA PHE A 358 -4.60 -19.48 11.13
C PHE A 358 -4.74 -20.80 10.36
N THR A 359 -5.15 -21.84 11.07
CA THR A 359 -5.52 -23.14 10.52
C THR A 359 -6.80 -23.69 11.16
N TYR A 360 -7.61 -24.40 10.37
CA TYR A 360 -8.78 -25.12 10.84
C TYR A 360 -8.84 -26.49 10.17
N ALA A 361 -8.94 -27.56 10.96
CA ALA A 361 -9.07 -28.93 10.47
C ALA A 361 -10.53 -29.17 10.04
N TRP A 362 -10.78 -29.20 8.73
CA TRP A 362 -12.11 -29.39 8.18
C TRP A 362 -12.32 -30.84 7.74
N GLU A 363 -13.34 -31.50 8.31
CA GLU A 363 -13.87 -32.75 7.77
C GLU A 363 -14.76 -32.43 6.56
N ALA A 364 -14.17 -32.49 5.36
CA ALA A 364 -14.83 -32.17 4.10
C ALA A 364 -15.77 -33.30 3.67
N ALA A 365 -17.07 -32.99 3.57
CA ALA A 365 -18.07 -33.87 2.99
C ALA A 365 -18.23 -33.59 1.48
N PRO A 366 -18.51 -34.60 0.64
CA PRO A 366 -18.73 -34.39 -0.79
C PRO A 366 -19.84 -33.38 -1.10
N GLY A 367 -19.63 -32.58 -2.14
CA GLY A 367 -20.58 -31.58 -2.63
C GLY A 367 -20.04 -30.15 -2.62
N PRO A 368 -20.82 -29.19 -3.15
CA PRO A 368 -20.45 -27.78 -3.13
C PRO A 368 -20.64 -27.17 -1.74
N THR A 369 -19.65 -26.38 -1.29
CA THR A 369 -19.80 -25.57 -0.08
C THR A 369 -19.08 -24.23 -0.20
N GLY A 370 -19.43 -23.30 0.67
CA GLY A 370 -18.74 -22.02 0.84
C GLY A 370 -17.95 -22.01 2.14
N LEU A 371 -16.65 -21.78 2.02
CA LEU A 371 -15.75 -21.58 3.15
C LEU A 371 -15.61 -20.09 3.44
N LEU A 372 -15.65 -19.70 4.71
CA LEU A 372 -15.52 -18.30 5.13
C LEU A 372 -14.62 -18.19 6.35
N SER A 373 -13.88 -17.09 6.45
CA SER A 373 -13.13 -16.72 7.65
C SER A 373 -13.59 -15.35 8.17
N ARG A 374 -13.59 -15.20 9.50
CA ARG A 374 -13.90 -13.95 10.20
C ARG A 374 -12.89 -13.71 11.31
N ALA A 375 -12.13 -12.64 11.19
CA ALA A 375 -11.22 -12.18 12.25
C ALA A 375 -11.90 -11.21 13.22
N THR A 376 -11.41 -11.22 14.47
CA THR A 376 -11.66 -10.21 15.49
C THR A 376 -10.33 -9.75 16.05
N ASP A 377 -10.12 -8.43 16.12
CA ASP A 377 -8.89 -7.84 16.66
C ASP A 377 -8.94 -7.66 18.18
N ASP A 378 -7.80 -7.29 18.77
CA ASP A 378 -7.64 -7.07 20.22
C ASP A 378 -8.48 -5.89 20.76
N ARG A 379 -9.07 -5.09 19.86
CA ARG A 379 -10.02 -4.02 20.20
C ARG A 379 -11.48 -4.49 20.10
N ALA A 380 -11.69 -5.80 19.97
CA ALA A 380 -13.00 -6.44 19.80
C ALA A 380 -13.76 -5.96 18.55
N THR A 381 -13.04 -5.46 17.53
CA THR A 381 -13.64 -5.17 16.22
C THR A 381 -13.61 -6.45 15.39
N SER A 382 -14.75 -6.87 14.86
CA SER A 382 -14.86 -8.04 13.98
C SER A 382 -15.15 -7.63 12.54
N GLN A 383 -14.72 -8.45 11.57
CA GLN A 383 -15.12 -8.26 10.18
C GLN A 383 -16.64 -8.29 10.02
N PRO A 384 -17.22 -7.38 9.23
CA PRO A 384 -18.65 -7.40 8.97
C PRO A 384 -19.01 -8.48 7.94
N GLY A 385 -20.26 -8.96 7.96
CA GLY A 385 -20.75 -9.87 6.92
C GLY A 385 -20.94 -9.20 5.55
N GLN A 386 -21.08 -7.87 5.54
CA GLN A 386 -21.19 -7.04 4.34
C GLN A 386 -20.50 -5.70 4.61
N VAL A 387 -19.90 -5.12 3.58
CA VAL A 387 -19.27 -3.80 3.65
C VAL A 387 -20.11 -2.80 2.86
N ALA A 388 -20.19 -1.56 3.35
CA ALA A 388 -20.83 -0.48 2.62
C ALA A 388 -20.05 -0.21 1.32
N TRP A 389 -20.76 -0.18 0.20
CA TRP A 389 -20.17 0.18 -1.09
C TRP A 389 -19.67 1.62 -1.06
N ASN A 390 -18.49 1.85 -1.64
CA ASN A 390 -17.93 3.19 -1.82
C ASN A 390 -17.34 3.37 -3.23
N GLN A 391 -17.41 4.58 -3.78
CA GLN A 391 -17.15 4.85 -5.21
C GLN A 391 -15.77 4.43 -5.69
N LEU A 392 -14.77 4.49 -4.80
CA LEU A 392 -13.37 4.20 -5.11
C LEU A 392 -12.93 2.80 -4.67
N GLY A 393 -13.86 2.02 -4.11
CA GLY A 393 -13.66 0.62 -3.72
C GLY A 393 -12.51 0.42 -2.75
N TYR A 394 -12.42 1.25 -1.71
CA TYR A 394 -11.38 1.15 -0.69
C TYR A 394 -11.84 0.39 0.55
N GLN A 395 -10.87 -0.21 1.24
CA GLN A 395 -11.01 -0.88 2.54
C GLN A 395 -12.12 -1.94 2.57
N TYR A 396 -12.14 -2.80 1.55
CA TYR A 396 -13.01 -3.97 1.57
C TYR A 396 -12.55 -4.91 2.69
N ASN A 397 -13.43 -5.18 3.65
CA ASN A 397 -13.11 -6.07 4.77
C ASN A 397 -14.25 -7.01 5.16
N ALA A 398 -15.28 -7.11 4.30
CA ALA A 398 -16.36 -8.05 4.55
C ALA A 398 -15.85 -9.48 4.52
N VAL A 399 -16.47 -10.34 5.35
CA VAL A 399 -16.25 -11.79 5.32
C VAL A 399 -16.37 -12.30 3.90
N GLN A 400 -15.33 -13.00 3.45
CA GLN A 400 -15.22 -13.49 2.08
C GLN A 400 -15.62 -14.96 2.01
N ARG A 401 -16.15 -15.36 0.85
CA ARG A 401 -16.55 -16.74 0.59
C ARG A 401 -15.69 -17.33 -0.50
N VAL A 402 -15.01 -18.43 -0.17
CA VAL A 402 -14.35 -19.31 -1.14
C VAL A 402 -15.34 -20.42 -1.48
N LEU A 403 -15.80 -20.45 -2.74
CA LEU A 403 -16.67 -21.52 -3.23
C LEU A 403 -15.79 -22.69 -3.65
N VAL A 404 -16.08 -23.86 -3.12
CA VAL A 404 -15.34 -25.10 -3.40
C VAL A 404 -16.31 -26.23 -3.72
N ASN A 405 -15.84 -27.21 -4.48
CA ASN A 405 -16.56 -28.45 -4.73
C ASN A 405 -15.73 -29.64 -4.25
N VAL A 406 -16.26 -30.36 -3.26
CA VAL A 406 -15.60 -31.53 -2.67
C VAL A 406 -15.99 -32.77 -3.46
N SER A 407 -15.00 -33.44 -4.05
CA SER A 407 -15.14 -34.74 -4.70
C SER A 407 -15.15 -35.88 -3.68
N ALA A 408 -15.75 -37.01 -4.07
CA ALA A 408 -15.89 -38.19 -3.21
C ALA A 408 -14.58 -38.94 -2.97
#